data_AF-A0A947CV15-F1
#
_entry.id   AF-A0A947CV15-F1
#
_cell.length_a   1.000
_cell.length_b   1.000
_cell.length_c   1.000
_cell.angle_alpha   90.00
_cell.angle_beta   90.00
_cell.angle_gamma   90.00
#
_symmetry.space_group_name_H-M   'P 1'
#
loop_
_entity.id
_entity.type
_entity.pdbx_description
1 polymer ?
#
loop_
_entity_poly.entity_id
_entity_poly.type
_entity_poly.pdbx_seq_one_letter_code
_entity_poly.pdbx_strand_id
1 'polypeptide(L)' 'SSVVLNFAEGCGKSGAAERRRFFRIAKGSAYELAAVFDIALAVRAVSPDLAARGHEICDHLAAMLTRFP' A
#
# COMPACT_ATOMS: atom_id res chain seq x y z
N SER A 1 2.92 8.94 -1.63
CA SER A 1 3.04 7.49 -1.89
C SER A 1 2.18 7.11 -3.09
N SER A 2 2.67 6.22 -3.96
CA SER A 2 1.94 5.67 -5.12
C SER A 2 0.60 5.02 -4.76
N VAL A 3 0.45 4.54 -3.51
CA VAL A 3 -0.79 3.95 -2.99
C VAL A 3 -1.98 4.92 -3.12
N VAL A 4 -1.83 6.16 -2.65
CA VAL A 4 -2.91 7.16 -2.63
C VAL A 4 -3.29 7.58 -4.05
N LEU A 5 -2.30 7.76 -4.92
CA LEU A 5 -2.52 8.18 -6.31
C LEU A 5 -3.29 7.11 -7.09
N ASN A 6 -2.86 5.84 -7.00
CA ASN A 6 -3.55 4.75 -7.69
C ASN A 6 -4.95 4.50 -7.10
N PHE A 7 -5.14 4.66 -5.80
CA PHE A 7 -6.48 4.56 -5.21
C PHE A 7 -7.41 5.67 -5.72
N ALA A 8 -6.97 6.92 -5.70
CA ALA A 8 -7.76 8.05 -6.19
C ALA A 8 -8.10 7.91 -7.69
N GLU A 9 -7.12 7.50 -8.50
CA GLU A 9 -7.32 7.26 -9.93
C GLU A 9 -8.33 6.13 -10.18
N GLY A 10 -8.26 5.04 -9.40
CA GLY A 10 -9.23 3.94 -9.44
C GLY A 10 -10.64 4.40 -9.12
N CYS A 11 -10.81 5.25 -8.09
CA CYS A 11 -12.11 5.85 -7.74
C CYS A 11 -12.70 6.71 -8.88
N GLY A 12 -11.86 7.27 -9.74
CA GLY A 12 -12.28 8.03 -10.93
C GLY A 12 -12.74 7.17 -12.12
N LYS A 13 -12.53 5.84 -12.09
CA LYS A 13 -12.90 4.96 -13.21
C LYS A 13 -14.35 4.49 -13.13
N SER A 14 -15.08 4.70 -14.22
CA SER A 14 -16.45 4.20 -14.41
C SER A 14 -16.50 2.68 -14.58
N GLY A 15 -15.51 2.09 -15.25
CA GLY A 15 -15.40 0.65 -15.48
C GLY A 15 -14.89 -0.11 -14.27
N ALA A 16 -15.67 -1.09 -13.79
CA ALA A 16 -15.30 -1.88 -12.61
C ALA A 16 -13.99 -2.67 -12.80
N ALA A 17 -13.73 -3.20 -14.01
CA ALA A 17 -12.49 -3.91 -14.30
C ALA A 17 -11.26 -3.01 -14.23
N GLU A 18 -11.37 -1.78 -14.73
CA GLU A 18 -10.29 -0.79 -14.72
C GLU A 18 -10.03 -0.28 -13.30
N ARG A 19 -11.10 0.06 -12.55
CA ARG A 19 -11.00 0.42 -11.14
C ARG A 19 -10.27 -0.63 -10.31
N ARG A 20 -10.63 -1.91 -10.45
CA ARG A 20 -9.93 -3.02 -9.76
C ARG A 20 -8.46 -3.12 -10.13
N ARG A 21 -8.10 -2.82 -11.38
CA ARG A 21 -6.69 -2.80 -11.80
C ARG A 21 -5.92 -1.76 -11.01
N PHE A 22 -6.45 -0.54 -10.87
CA PHE A 22 -5.82 0.51 -10.08
C PHE A 22 -5.71 0.17 -8.59
N PHE A 23 -6.75 -0.43 -7.99
CA PHE A 23 -6.67 -0.88 -6.59
C PHE A 23 -5.63 -1.98 -6.38
N ARG A 24 -5.44 -2.88 -7.36
CA ARG A 24 -4.38 -3.89 -7.32
C ARG A 24 -2.99 -3.27 -7.40
N ILE A 25 -2.81 -2.22 -8.20
CA ILE A 25 -1.55 -1.47 -8.27
C ILE A 25 -1.29 -0.75 -6.94
N ALA A 26 -2.30 -0.07 -6.38
CA ALA A 26 -2.21 0.56 -5.06
C ALA A 26 -1.79 -0.45 -3.97
N LYS A 27 -2.34 -1.67 -4.02
CA LYS A 27 -1.98 -2.77 -3.11
C LYS A 27 -0.53 -3.21 -3.29
N GLY A 28 -0.07 -3.36 -4.54
CA GLY A 28 1.33 -3.63 -4.84
C GLY A 28 2.26 -2.59 -4.23
N SER A 29 1.93 -1.30 -4.38
CA SER A 29 2.71 -0.21 -3.78
C SER A 29 2.67 -0.18 -2.25
N ALA A 30 1.65 -0.75 -1.59
CA ALA A 30 1.64 -0.90 -0.14
C ALA A 30 2.64 -1.98 0.30
N TYR A 31 2.77 -3.08 -0.45
CA TYR A 31 3.78 -4.11 -0.17
C TYR A 31 5.21 -3.63 -0.44
N GLU A 32 5.42 -2.84 -1.49
CA GLU A 32 6.71 -2.18 -1.74
C GLU A 32 7.10 -1.29 -0.55
N LEU A 33 6.14 -0.55 0.02
CA LEU A 33 6.39 0.28 1.20
C LEU A 33 6.71 -0.55 2.45
N ALA A 34 6.05 -1.68 2.66
CA ALA A 34 6.40 -2.62 3.73
C ALA A 34 7.86 -3.11 3.58
N ALA A 35 8.27 -3.48 2.37
CA ALA A 35 9.65 -3.88 2.09
C ALA A 35 10.66 -2.74 2.34
N VAL A 36 10.28 -1.48 2.12
CA VAL A 36 11.11 -0.32 2.49
C VAL A 36 11.31 -0.25 4.01
N PHE A 37 10.27 -0.53 4.82
CA PHE A 37 10.43 -0.62 6.27
C PHE A 37 11.34 -1.77 6.70
N ASP A 38 11.25 -2.94 6.05
CA ASP A 38 12.15 -4.08 6.29
C ASP A 38 13.61 -3.68 6.06
N ILE A 39 13.91 -3.06 4.91
CA ILE A 39 15.25 -2.61 4.57
C ILE A 39 15.72 -1.51 5.54
N ALA A 40 14.87 -0.52 5.82
CA ALA A 40 15.20 0.59 6.71
C ALA A 40 15.51 0.10 8.14
N LEU A 41 14.79 -0.92 8.62
CA LEU A 41 15.05 -1.57 9.90
C LEU A 41 16.37 -2.34 9.87
N ALA A 42 16.61 -3.12 8.81
CA ALA A 42 17.84 -3.91 8.65
C ALA A 42 19.10 -3.05 8.67
N VAL A 43 19.05 -1.85 8.07
CA VAL A 43 20.17 -0.88 8.08
C VAL A 43 20.15 0.07 9.28
N ARG A 44 19.23 -0.14 10.24
CA ARG A 44 19.05 0.67 11.46
C ARG A 44 18.77 2.17 11.17
N ALA A 45 18.15 2.47 10.04
CA ALA A 45 17.71 3.83 9.69
C ALA A 45 16.40 4.23 10.40
N VAL A 46 15.64 3.26 10.90
CA VAL A 46 14.41 3.47 11.69
C VAL A 46 14.43 2.59 12.95
N SER A 47 13.66 2.96 13.97
CA SER A 47 13.46 2.12 15.15
C SER A 47 12.56 0.91 14.84
N PRO A 48 12.66 -0.19 15.60
CA PRO A 48 11.73 -1.32 15.49
C PRO A 48 10.26 -0.91 15.63
N ASP A 49 9.95 0.00 16.57
CA ASP A 49 8.57 0.48 16.77
C ASP A 49 8.03 1.25 15.55
N LEU A 50 8.88 2.05 14.90
CA LEU A 50 8.49 2.78 13.71
C LEU A 50 8.27 1.83 12.53
N ALA A 51 9.14 0.83 12.36
CA ALA A 51 8.98 -0.19 11.33
C ALA A 51 7.69 -1.00 11.56
N ALA A 52 7.45 -1.47 12.79
CA ALA A 52 6.24 -2.23 13.14
C ALA A 52 4.95 -1.44 12.84
N ARG A 53 4.88 -0.17 13.25
CA ARG A 53 3.75 0.72 12.90
C ARG A 53 3.62 0.91 11.39
N GLY A 54 4.74 1.01 10.67
CA GLY A 54 4.78 1.08 9.22
C GLY A 54 4.16 -0.15 8.56
N HIS A 55 4.52 -1.34 9.03
CA HIS A 55 3.94 -2.61 8.58
C HIS A 55 2.44 -2.71 8.87
N GLU A 56 1.99 -2.36 10.08
CA GLU A 56 0.56 -2.37 10.44
C GLU A 56 -0.27 -1.49 9.49
N ILE A 57 0.23 -0.30 9.15
CA ILE A 57 -0.42 0.60 8.20
C ILE A 57 -0.44 -0.02 6.80
N CYS A 58 0.67 -0.60 6.33
CA CYS A 58 0.75 -1.23 5.01
C CYS A 58 -0.22 -2.42 4.89
N ASP A 59 -0.29 -3.26 5.92
CA ASP A 59 -1.20 -4.40 5.98
C ASP A 59 -2.66 -3.96 5.99
N HIS A 60 -2.98 -2.93 6.78
CA HIS A 60 -4.33 -2.35 6.79
C HIS A 60 -4.73 -1.82 5.41
N LEU A 61 -3.83 -1.10 4.72
CA LEU A 61 -4.08 -0.60 3.37
C LEU A 61 -4.27 -1.75 2.37
N ALA A 62 -3.44 -2.79 2.42
CA ALA A 62 -3.55 -3.94 1.52
C ALA A 62 -4.86 -4.73 1.75
N ALA A 63 -5.28 -4.90 3.00
CA ALA A 63 -6.54 -5.54 3.36
C ALA A 63 -7.74 -4.71 2.87
N MET A 64 -7.72 -3.39 3.10
CA MET A 64 -8.73 -2.46 2.63
C MET A 64 -8.87 -2.50 1.10
N LEU A 65 -7.76 -2.44 0.35
CA LEU A 65 -7.74 -2.46 -1.11
C LEU A 65 -8.20 -3.80 -1.71
N THR A 66 -8.14 -4.89 -0.95
CA THR A 66 -8.68 -6.20 -1.38
C THR A 66 -10.20 -6.24 -1.29
N ARG A 67 -10.82 -5.39 -0.45
CA ARG A 67 -12.27 -5.34 -0.26
C ARG A 67 -13.00 -4.43 -1.26
N PHE A 68 -12.29 -3.57 -1.98
CA PHE A 68 -12.92 -2.65 -2.94
C PHE A 68 -13.12 -3.31 -4.32
N PRO A 69 -14.36 -3.32 -4.87
CA PRO A 69 -14.72 -3.98 -6.13
C PRO A 69 -14.56 -3.16 -7.40
#